data_AF-A0A251ULF5-F1
#
_entry.id   AF-A0A251ULF5-F1
#
_cell.length_a   1.000
_cell.length_b   1.000
_cell.length_c   1.000
_cell.angle_alpha   90.00
_cell.angle_beta   90.00
_cell.angle_gamma   90.00
#
_symmetry.space_group_name_H-M   'P 1'
#
loop_
_entity.id
_entity.type
_entity.pdbx_description
1 polymer ?
#
loop_
_entity_poly.entity_id
_entity_poly.type
_entity_poly.pdbx_seq_one_letter_code
_entity_poly.pdbx_strand_id
1 'polypeptide(L)'
;MILKQEEAKLAASSIESIVNGQNINKTTVLPNSAGSEVALSTQPSSAPQVQAESSEKPKEVQGQGQGPSRCTTCRKRVGLTGFSCRCGHVFCSVHRYSDKHDCQFDYRATAKDAIAKANPVVKAEKLDKI
;
A
#
# COMPACT_ATOMS: atom_id res chain seq x y z
N MET A 1 62.18 -18.67 -1.12
CA MET A 1 61.70 -17.29 -1.38
C MET A 1 60.86 -17.29 -2.66
N ILE A 2 59.61 -17.80 -2.60
CA ILE A 2 58.72 -17.91 -3.79
C ILE A 2 57.25 -17.68 -3.35
N LEU A 3 57.00 -16.74 -2.44
CA LEU A 3 55.65 -16.45 -1.92
C LEU A 3 55.39 -14.95 -1.86
N LYS A 4 55.70 -14.23 -2.95
CA LYS A 4 55.43 -12.78 -3.04
C LYS A 4 55.18 -12.26 -4.47
N GLN A 5 54.98 -13.15 -5.45
CA GLN A 5 54.82 -12.75 -6.85
C GLN A 5 53.43 -13.09 -7.44
N GLU A 6 52.52 -13.65 -6.64
CA GLU A 6 51.19 -14.08 -7.14
C GLU A 6 50.07 -13.06 -6.87
N GLU A 7 50.35 -11.96 -6.17
CA GLU A 7 49.36 -10.90 -5.90
C GLU A 7 49.22 -9.88 -7.07
N ALA A 8 50.09 -9.93 -8.09
CA ALA A 8 50.12 -8.94 -9.17
C ALA A 8 49.37 -9.36 -10.47
N LYS A 9 48.72 -10.53 -10.51
CA LYS A 9 48.01 -11.01 -11.72
C LYS A 9 46.49 -11.02 -11.64
N LEU A 10 45.90 -10.68 -10.49
CA LEU A 10 44.45 -10.72 -10.27
C LEU A 10 43.73 -9.36 -10.50
N ALA A 11 44.44 -8.31 -10.89
CA ALA A 11 43.88 -6.96 -11.04
C ALA A 11 43.52 -6.55 -12.50
N ALA A 12 43.77 -7.42 -13.50
CA ALA A 12 43.58 -7.08 -14.92
C ALA A 12 42.47 -7.85 -15.64
N SER A 13 41.61 -8.59 -14.94
CA SER A 13 40.43 -9.22 -15.55
C SER A 13 39.16 -8.69 -14.93
N SER A 14 38.92 -7.39 -15.12
CA SER A 14 37.65 -6.76 -14.78
C SER A 14 37.26 -5.86 -15.94
N ILE A 15 36.03 -6.04 -16.42
CA ILE A 15 35.35 -5.29 -17.49
C ILE A 15 35.53 -5.84 -18.91
N GLU A 16 34.92 -7.00 -19.22
CA GLU A 16 34.28 -7.21 -20.54
C GLU A 16 33.28 -8.38 -20.49
N SER A 17 32.05 -8.13 -20.00
CA SER A 17 30.93 -9.09 -20.16
C SER A 17 29.53 -8.43 -20.11
N ILE A 18 29.41 -7.10 -20.24
CA ILE A 18 28.13 -6.38 -20.01
C ILE A 18 27.28 -6.24 -21.28
N VAL A 19 27.72 -6.73 -22.44
CA VAL A 19 26.89 -6.75 -23.65
C VAL A 19 26.44 -8.18 -23.94
N ASN A 20 25.30 -8.55 -23.36
CA ASN A 20 24.24 -9.28 -24.06
C ASN A 20 23.03 -9.48 -23.13
N GLY A 21 21.97 -8.71 -23.40
CA GLY A 21 20.74 -8.73 -22.63
C GLY A 21 20.03 -10.09 -22.70
N GLN A 22 19.65 -10.60 -21.54
CA GLN A 22 18.62 -11.61 -21.38
C GLN A 22 17.72 -11.24 -20.21
N ASN A 23 16.49 -10.89 -20.59
CA ASN A 23 15.34 -10.72 -19.72
C ASN A 23 14.92 -12.10 -19.16
N ILE A 24 15.07 -12.28 -17.85
CA ILE A 24 14.28 -13.24 -17.06
C ILE A 24 13.95 -12.61 -15.72
N ASN A 25 12.69 -12.21 -15.56
CA ASN A 25 12.09 -11.80 -14.31
C ASN A 25 12.03 -12.97 -13.31
N LYS A 26 13.14 -13.18 -12.58
CA LYS A 26 13.18 -14.06 -11.40
C LYS A 26 13.24 -13.21 -10.13
N THR A 27 12.13 -13.25 -9.41
CA THR A 27 11.90 -12.83 -8.03
C THR A 27 13.06 -13.17 -7.09
N THR A 28 13.42 -12.27 -6.16
CA THR A 28 13.47 -12.48 -4.68
C THR A 28 14.48 -11.54 -4.01
N VAL A 29 13.94 -10.59 -3.26
CA VAL A 29 14.31 -10.04 -1.94
C VAL A 29 15.73 -10.35 -1.39
N LEU A 30 16.48 -9.31 -1.02
CA LEU A 30 17.28 -9.21 0.22
C LEU A 30 17.55 -7.71 0.58
N PRO A 31 17.89 -7.41 1.85
CA PRO A 31 17.58 -6.15 2.56
C PRO A 31 18.77 -5.18 2.61
N ASN A 32 18.54 -3.89 2.94
CA ASN A 32 19.27 -3.27 4.06
C ASN A 32 18.67 -1.92 4.49
N SER A 33 18.69 -1.71 5.80
CA SER A 33 18.39 -0.47 6.49
C SER A 33 19.59 0.46 6.52
N ALA A 34 19.35 1.74 6.21
CA ALA A 34 19.99 2.95 6.75
C ALA A 34 19.17 4.11 6.14
N GLY A 35 18.41 4.89 6.90
CA GLY A 35 18.92 5.80 7.91
C GLY A 35 19.20 7.14 7.22
N SER A 36 18.16 7.95 7.02
CA SER A 36 18.32 9.39 6.80
C SER A 36 17.08 10.12 7.29
N GLU A 37 17.22 10.63 8.51
CA GLU A 37 16.43 11.68 9.12
C GLU A 37 16.26 12.90 8.21
N VAL A 38 15.03 13.43 8.14
CA VAL A 38 14.83 14.81 7.70
C VAL A 38 13.88 15.46 8.71
N ALA A 39 14.51 16.24 9.59
CA ALA A 39 13.87 17.11 10.56
C ALA A 39 13.17 18.26 9.82
N LEU A 40 11.93 18.58 10.22
CA LEU A 40 11.33 19.87 9.89
C LEU A 40 10.79 20.53 11.15
N SER A 41 11.16 21.80 11.26
CA SER A 41 11.27 22.60 12.47
C SER A 41 9.94 23.11 13.01
N THR A 42 9.81 23.06 14.33
CA THR A 42 8.81 23.72 15.18
C THR A 42 9.01 25.24 15.18
N GLN A 43 7.93 26.03 15.20
CA GLN A 43 7.86 27.30 15.95
C GLN A 43 6.45 27.52 16.54
N PRO A 44 6.31 28.00 17.79
CA PRO A 44 5.04 28.30 18.44
C PRO A 44 4.70 29.81 18.37
N SER A 45 3.42 30.16 18.28
CA SER A 45 2.95 31.50 18.64
C SER A 45 1.50 31.49 19.10
N SER A 46 1.35 31.60 20.42
CA SER A 46 0.37 32.33 21.25
C SER A 46 -1.08 32.53 20.78
N ALA A 47 -2.00 32.06 21.65
CA ALA A 47 -3.43 32.39 21.70
C ALA A 47 -3.71 33.88 22.03
N PRO A 48 -4.93 34.39 21.80
CA PRO A 48 -5.95 34.36 22.86
C PRO A 48 -7.41 34.04 22.39
N GLN A 49 -8.26 33.85 23.40
CA GLN A 49 -9.58 33.20 23.44
C GLN A 49 -10.77 34.02 22.91
N VAL A 50 -11.94 33.36 22.95
CA VAL A 50 -13.38 33.74 22.86
C VAL A 50 -14.04 33.34 21.53
N GLN A 51 -15.22 32.72 21.45
CA GLN A 51 -16.34 32.59 22.38
C GLN A 51 -17.19 31.36 22.00
N ALA A 52 -17.97 30.87 22.96
CA ALA A 52 -18.88 29.74 22.83
C ALA A 52 -19.99 29.97 21.79
N GLU A 53 -20.37 28.92 21.06
CA GLU A 53 -21.76 28.67 20.69
C GLU A 53 -21.98 27.20 20.31
N SER A 54 -23.22 26.76 20.56
CA SER A 54 -23.69 25.40 20.73
C SER A 54 -23.92 24.63 19.42
N SER A 55 -23.95 23.29 19.55
CA SER A 55 -24.53 22.31 18.61
C SER A 55 -23.65 22.00 17.38
N GLU A 56 -23.30 20.76 17.04
CA GLU A 56 -23.89 19.46 17.31
C GLU A 56 -22.80 18.40 17.56
N LYS A 57 -23.11 17.51 18.49
CA LYS A 57 -22.38 16.32 18.93
C LYS A 57 -21.75 15.51 17.77
N PRO A 58 -20.42 15.28 17.76
CA PRO A 58 -19.88 14.13 17.06
C PRO A 58 -20.50 12.89 17.70
N LYS A 59 -21.26 12.13 16.92
CA LYS A 59 -21.70 10.80 17.33
C LYS A 59 -20.46 9.90 17.33
N GLU A 60 -19.65 10.06 18.37
CA GLU A 60 -18.72 9.07 18.84
C GLU A 60 -19.51 7.77 18.97
N VAL A 61 -19.33 6.86 18.03
CA VAL A 61 -19.90 5.52 18.14
C VAL A 61 -19.03 4.81 19.17
N GLN A 62 -19.46 5.04 20.40
CA GLN A 62 -19.15 4.29 21.60
C GLN A 62 -18.92 2.83 21.25
N GLY A 63 -17.77 2.31 21.70
CA GLY A 63 -17.45 0.90 21.73
C GLY A 63 -18.49 0.15 22.56
N GLN A 64 -19.63 -0.16 21.95
CA GLN A 64 -20.51 -1.20 22.42
C GLN A 64 -19.71 -2.48 22.32
N GLY A 65 -19.63 -3.22 23.43
CA GLY A 65 -18.93 -4.50 23.52
C GLY A 65 -19.51 -5.51 22.53
N GLN A 66 -19.11 -5.38 21.27
CA GLN A 66 -19.33 -6.37 20.24
C GLN A 66 -18.51 -7.57 20.69
N GLY A 67 -19.17 -8.71 20.84
CA GLY A 67 -18.53 -9.96 21.22
C GLY A 67 -17.25 -10.20 20.39
N PRO A 68 -16.33 -11.04 20.89
CA PRO A 68 -14.99 -11.16 20.35
C PRO A 68 -15.05 -11.38 18.83
N SER A 69 -14.50 -10.47 18.04
CA SER A 69 -14.58 -10.56 16.58
C SER A 69 -13.97 -11.88 16.11
N ARG A 70 -14.69 -12.60 15.26
CA ARG A 70 -14.29 -13.91 14.72
C ARG A 70 -14.33 -13.88 13.21
N CYS A 71 -13.45 -14.67 12.58
CA CYS A 71 -13.48 -14.88 11.15
C CYS A 71 -14.78 -15.58 10.74
N THR A 72 -15.48 -15.07 9.72
CA THR A 72 -16.73 -15.69 9.25
C THR A 72 -16.53 -17.10 8.67
N THR A 73 -15.39 -17.36 7.99
CA THR A 73 -15.10 -18.67 7.38
C THR A 73 -14.68 -19.73 8.40
N CYS A 74 -13.67 -19.44 9.23
CA CYS A 74 -13.07 -20.44 10.14
C CYS A 74 -13.39 -20.24 11.63
N ARG A 75 -14.16 -19.19 11.98
CA ARG A 75 -14.53 -18.84 13.35
C ARG A 75 -13.35 -18.64 14.31
N LYS A 76 -12.12 -18.50 13.80
CA LYS A 76 -10.95 -18.11 14.59
C LYS A 76 -11.18 -16.71 15.18
N ARG A 77 -10.81 -16.48 16.44
CA ARG A 77 -10.84 -15.13 17.03
C ARG A 77 -9.82 -14.25 16.28
N VAL A 78 -10.26 -13.09 15.80
CA VAL A 78 -9.43 -12.15 15.03
C VAL A 78 -9.20 -10.83 15.78
N GLY A 79 -10.00 -10.54 16.80
CA GLY A 79 -9.82 -9.39 17.69
C GLY A 79 -9.69 -8.05 16.94
N LEU A 80 -8.76 -7.21 17.37
CA LEU A 80 -8.44 -5.93 16.73
C LEU A 80 -7.79 -6.12 15.34
N THR A 81 -7.15 -7.27 15.10
CA THR A 81 -6.42 -7.59 13.86
C THR A 81 -7.29 -8.21 12.76
N GLY A 82 -8.62 -8.13 12.88
CA GLY A 82 -9.54 -8.63 11.86
C GLY A 82 -9.47 -7.78 10.58
N PHE A 83 -9.44 -8.45 9.42
CA PHE A 83 -9.53 -7.76 8.13
C PHE A 83 -10.98 -7.66 7.72
N SER A 84 -11.49 -6.45 7.52
CA SER A 84 -12.80 -6.23 6.92
C SER A 84 -12.74 -6.44 5.40
N CYS A 85 -13.69 -7.21 4.88
CA CYS A 85 -13.93 -7.33 3.44
C CYS A 85 -15.05 -6.39 3.02
N ARG A 86 -15.09 -6.03 1.72
CA ARG A 86 -16.15 -5.21 1.12
C ARG A 86 -17.54 -5.85 1.17
N CYS A 87 -17.61 -7.18 1.32
CA CYS A 87 -18.87 -7.87 1.61
C CYS A 87 -19.41 -7.66 3.03
N GLY A 88 -18.72 -6.89 3.89
CA GLY A 88 -19.19 -6.53 5.23
C GLY A 88 -18.79 -7.52 6.33
N HIS A 89 -18.09 -8.59 6.00
CA HIS A 89 -17.61 -9.59 6.96
C HIS A 89 -16.15 -9.36 7.38
N VAL A 90 -15.78 -9.92 8.54
CA VAL A 90 -14.43 -9.84 9.09
C VAL A 90 -13.74 -11.21 9.00
N PHE A 91 -12.48 -11.21 8.58
CA PHE A 91 -11.70 -12.42 8.32
C PHE A 91 -10.33 -12.40 9.00
N CYS A 92 -9.73 -13.58 9.16
CA CYS A 92 -8.33 -13.71 9.58
C CYS A 92 -7.38 -13.48 8.39
N SER A 93 -6.06 -13.41 8.66
CA SER A 93 -5.03 -13.22 7.63
C SER A 93 -5.11 -14.21 6.47
N VAL A 94 -5.50 -15.46 6.75
CA VAL A 94 -5.63 -16.51 5.72
C VAL A 94 -6.85 -16.27 4.83
N HIS A 95 -8.01 -15.94 5.41
CA HIS A 95 -9.28 -15.78 4.67
C HIS A 95 -9.55 -14.34 4.21
N ARG A 96 -8.54 -13.48 4.23
CA ARG A 96 -8.66 -12.06 3.88
C ARG A 96 -9.07 -11.83 2.43
N TYR A 97 -8.53 -12.62 1.50
CA TYR A 97 -8.73 -12.43 0.07
C TYR A 97 -10.09 -12.98 -0.39
N SER A 98 -10.68 -12.36 -1.42
CA SER A 98 -11.98 -12.74 -1.98
C SER A 98 -12.03 -14.13 -2.60
N ASP A 99 -10.88 -14.75 -2.89
CA ASP A 99 -10.82 -16.12 -3.39
C ASP A 99 -10.91 -17.15 -2.25
N LYS A 100 -10.69 -16.71 -1.00
CA LYS A 100 -10.66 -17.58 0.20
C LYS A 100 -11.98 -17.60 0.96
N HIS A 101 -12.95 -16.81 0.54
CA HIS A 101 -14.31 -16.80 1.04
C HIS A 101 -15.24 -16.54 -0.15
N ASP A 102 -16.45 -17.09 -0.16
CA ASP A 102 -17.41 -16.84 -1.25
C ASP A 102 -17.92 -15.39 -1.22
N CYS A 103 -17.08 -14.47 -1.70
CA CYS A 103 -17.32 -13.03 -1.65
C CYS A 103 -18.42 -12.66 -2.65
N GLN A 104 -19.59 -12.27 -2.15
CA GLN A 104 -20.71 -11.82 -3.00
C GLN A 104 -20.56 -10.38 -3.54
N PHE A 105 -19.45 -9.71 -3.23
CA PHE A 105 -19.22 -8.34 -3.68
C PHE A 105 -18.70 -8.31 -5.12
N ASP A 106 -19.38 -7.60 -6.03
CA ASP A 106 -18.94 -7.45 -7.42
C ASP A 106 -17.87 -6.37 -7.57
N TYR A 107 -16.61 -6.78 -7.50
CA TYR A 107 -15.46 -5.92 -7.72
C TYR A 107 -15.40 -5.32 -9.13
N ARG A 108 -15.96 -5.99 -10.14
CA ARG A 108 -15.85 -5.57 -11.54
C ARG A 108 -16.81 -4.41 -11.82
N ALA A 109 -18.05 -4.51 -11.37
CA ALA A 109 -19.02 -3.43 -11.52
C ALA A 109 -18.53 -2.17 -10.81
N THR A 110 -18.15 -2.27 -9.53
CA THR A 110 -17.68 -1.10 -8.76
C THR A 110 -16.42 -0.48 -9.37
N ALA A 111 -15.49 -1.29 -9.89
CA ALA A 111 -14.30 -0.77 -10.55
C ALA A 111 -14.63 -0.04 -11.85
N LYS A 112 -15.55 -0.57 -12.67
CA LYS A 112 -15.99 0.10 -13.90
C LYS A 112 -16.64 1.44 -13.62
N ASP A 113 -17.52 1.51 -12.61
CA ASP A 113 -18.19 2.75 -12.23
C ASP A 113 -17.19 3.80 -11.72
N ALA A 114 -16.20 3.38 -10.94
CA ALA A 114 -15.13 4.25 -10.46
C ALA A 114 -14.27 4.80 -11.61
N ILE A 115 -13.91 3.94 -12.58
CA ILE A 115 -13.15 4.34 -13.77
C ILE A 115 -13.98 5.28 -14.64
N ALA A 116 -15.24 4.96 -14.90
CA ALA A 116 -16.14 5.80 -15.70
C ALA A 116 -16.30 7.19 -15.08
N LYS A 117 -16.39 7.28 -13.75
CA LYS A 117 -16.46 8.54 -13.02
C LYS A 117 -15.15 9.32 -13.03
N ALA A 118 -14.00 8.64 -13.11
CA ALA A 118 -12.68 9.27 -13.15
C ALA A 118 -12.26 9.72 -14.56
N ASN A 119 -12.82 9.12 -15.61
CA ASN A 119 -12.46 9.45 -16.99
C ASN A 119 -12.95 10.85 -17.37
N PRO A 120 -12.05 11.78 -17.73
CA PRO A 120 -12.45 13.09 -18.22
C PRO A 120 -13.14 12.98 -19.58
N VAL A 121 -14.15 13.81 -19.81
CA VAL A 121 -14.89 13.83 -21.07
C VAL A 121 -14.04 14.52 -22.14
N VAL A 122 -13.44 13.74 -23.04
CA VAL A 122 -12.69 14.27 -24.19
C VAL A 122 -13.67 14.54 -25.33
N LYS A 123 -14.02 15.81 -25.52
CA LYS A 123 -14.75 16.29 -26.71
C LYS A 123 -13.82 17.20 -27.49
N ALA A 124 -13.46 16.80 -28.71
CA ALA A 124 -12.78 17.68 -29.66
C ALA A 124 -13.84 18.38 -30.52
N GLU A 125 -13.62 19.66 -30.81
CA GLU A 125 -14.39 20.40 -31.79
C GLU A 125 -14.12 19.84 -33.19
N LYS A 126 -15.17 19.70 -33.99
CA LYS A 126 -15.04 19.17 -35.35
C LYS A 126 -14.43 20.26 -36.22
N LEU A 127 -13.22 20.03 -36.73
CA LEU A 127 -12.58 20.97 -37.66
C LEU A 127 -13.34 21.03 -38.98
N ASP A 128 -13.63 22.24 -39.43
CA ASP A 128 -14.23 22.49 -40.73
C ASP A 128 -13.22 22.26 -41.86
N LYS A 129 -13.71 21.75 -42.99
CA LYS A 129 -12.88 21.53 -44.19
C LYS A 129 -12.50 22.88 -44.79
N ILE A 130 -11.20 23.04 -45.10
CA ILE A 130 -10.69 24.12 -45.96
C ILE A 130 -11.01 23.86 -47.43
#